data_AF-A0A1B8PLP6-F1
#
_entry.id   AF-A0A1B8PLP6-F1
#
_cell.length_a   1.000
_cell.length_b   1.000
_cell.length_c   1.000
_cell.angle_alpha   90.00
_cell.angle_beta   90.00
_cell.angle_gamma   90.00
#
_symmetry.space_group_name_H-M   'P 1'
#
loop_
_entity.id
_entity.type
_entity.pdbx_description
1 polymer ?
#
loop_
_entity_poly.entity_id
_entity_poly.type
_entity_poly.pdbx_seq_one_letter_code
_entity_poly.pdbx_strand_id
1 'polypeptide(L)'
;MKNPSKTLSLLLASAVLLTACGGEKPSEPAKSEPSTQTAPAELADTVPKADEVAITNSATSDKTDKGTVETAQVDNAEQADTAPAPVQALSIAEGKARYEKTCRICHDQGLLDAPKLTAKADWAKRLDKGIDTLHKHSAKGFGKMPAQVTGEVSEAEVYAAVDYMVSQVQ
;
A
#
# COMPACT_ATOMS: atom_id res chain seq x y z
N MET A 1 32.28 -35.69 11.51
CA MET A 1 33.12 -35.77 10.30
C MET A 1 33.14 -34.38 9.67
N LYS A 2 34.33 -33.78 9.53
CA LYS A 2 34.54 -32.42 8.99
C LYS A 2 34.98 -32.58 7.53
N ASN A 3 34.31 -31.91 6.59
CA ASN A 3 34.66 -31.96 5.18
C ASN A 3 35.22 -30.59 4.77
N PRO A 4 36.53 -30.45 4.53
CA PRO A 4 37.09 -29.30 3.83
C PRO A 4 37.50 -29.71 2.42
N SER A 5 36.94 -29.07 1.39
CA SER A 5 37.66 -28.97 0.11
C SER A 5 37.37 -27.63 -0.53
N LYS A 6 38.41 -26.79 -0.49
CA LYS A 6 38.59 -25.54 -1.21
C LYS A 6 39.25 -25.89 -2.55
N THR A 7 39.28 -24.92 -3.48
CA THR A 7 39.84 -24.98 -4.86
C THR A 7 38.79 -25.45 -5.88
N LEU A 8 38.57 -24.81 -7.02
CA LEU A 8 39.53 -24.16 -7.90
C LEU A 8 38.81 -23.14 -8.83
N SER A 9 39.47 -22.01 -9.06
CA SER A 9 39.25 -21.01 -10.11
C SER A 9 38.73 -21.56 -11.45
N LEU A 10 37.83 -20.82 -12.09
CA LEU A 10 38.02 -20.47 -13.50
C LEU A 10 37.28 -19.15 -13.85
N LEU A 11 38.08 -18.10 -13.99
CA LEU A 11 37.75 -16.88 -14.72
C LEU A 11 37.55 -17.24 -16.21
N LEU A 12 36.39 -16.96 -16.77
CA LEU A 12 36.27 -16.65 -18.20
C LEU A 12 35.58 -15.29 -18.35
N ALA A 13 36.42 -14.26 -18.42
CA ALA A 13 36.10 -13.05 -19.13
C ALA A 13 35.98 -13.41 -20.62
N SER A 14 34.88 -13.03 -21.25
CA SER A 14 34.77 -12.97 -22.72
C SER A 14 34.12 -11.66 -23.05
N ALA A 15 34.97 -10.70 -23.38
CA ALA A 15 34.62 -9.43 -23.97
C ALA A 15 35.04 -9.46 -25.44
N VAL A 16 34.29 -8.71 -26.24
CA VAL A 16 34.60 -8.19 -27.58
C VAL A 16 34.33 -9.14 -28.75
N LEU A 17 33.35 -8.78 -29.59
CA LEU A 17 33.63 -8.24 -30.94
C LEU A 17 32.37 -7.60 -31.56
N LEU A 18 32.44 -6.28 -31.73
CA LEU A 18 31.66 -5.47 -32.66
C LEU A 18 32.09 -5.78 -34.11
N THR A 19 31.13 -5.97 -35.01
CA THR A 19 31.21 -5.75 -36.47
C THR A 19 29.77 -5.89 -37.00
N ALA A 20 29.05 -4.89 -37.49
CA ALA A 20 29.32 -3.83 -38.48
C ALA A 20 29.38 -4.32 -39.95
N CYS A 21 28.22 -4.35 -40.61
CA CYS A 21 27.95 -3.99 -42.02
C CYS A 21 26.45 -4.21 -42.26
N GLY A 22 25.65 -3.31 -42.81
CA GLY A 22 25.94 -2.12 -43.61
C GLY A 22 24.87 -2.06 -44.70
N GLY A 23 23.98 -1.05 -44.63
CA GLY A 23 22.86 -0.82 -45.55
C GLY A 23 22.38 0.63 -45.45
N GLU A 24 23.28 1.54 -45.81
CA GLU A 24 23.12 2.97 -46.14
C GLU A 24 22.03 3.21 -47.24
N LYS A 25 21.18 4.25 -47.22
CA LYS A 25 21.50 5.68 -47.45
C LYS A 25 20.30 6.63 -47.14
N PRO A 26 20.52 7.97 -47.10
CA PRO A 26 19.80 8.96 -46.27
C PRO A 26 18.90 9.94 -47.05
N SER A 27 18.12 10.75 -46.33
CA SER A 27 17.74 12.13 -46.71
C SER A 27 17.20 12.89 -45.48
N GLU A 28 17.87 13.98 -45.11
CA GLU A 28 17.43 15.08 -44.22
C GLU A 28 17.54 16.38 -45.08
N PRO A 29 17.16 17.60 -44.64
CA PRO A 29 16.44 18.03 -43.42
C PRO A 29 15.35 19.11 -43.68
N ALA A 30 14.55 19.47 -42.67
CA ALA A 30 14.23 20.88 -42.37
C ALA A 30 13.37 21.04 -41.11
N LYS A 31 13.79 22.06 -40.36
CA LYS A 31 13.30 22.62 -39.11
C LYS A 31 12.02 23.42 -39.29
N SER A 32 11.11 23.41 -38.30
CA SER A 32 10.47 24.59 -37.67
C SER A 32 9.32 24.18 -36.73
N GLU A 33 9.41 24.58 -35.46
CA GLU A 33 8.29 24.80 -34.52
C GLU A 33 7.48 26.05 -34.97
N PRO A 34 6.36 26.49 -34.34
CA PRO A 34 5.60 25.97 -33.20
C PRO A 34 4.07 25.86 -33.47
N SER A 35 3.28 25.35 -32.53
CA SER A 35 1.84 25.61 -32.51
C SER A 35 1.34 25.88 -31.10
N THR A 36 0.89 27.12 -30.92
CA THR A 36 0.26 27.68 -29.72
C THR A 36 -1.26 27.63 -29.90
N GLN A 37 -1.94 27.15 -28.86
CA GLN A 37 -3.30 27.47 -28.35
C GLN A 37 -4.45 27.81 -29.32
N THR A 38 -5.61 27.19 -29.09
CA THR A 38 -6.91 27.88 -28.92
C THR A 38 -8.01 26.88 -28.54
N ALA A 39 -8.60 27.10 -27.36
CA ALA A 39 -9.99 26.78 -27.03
C ALA A 39 -10.85 28.00 -27.46
N PRO A 40 -12.16 27.88 -27.78
CA PRO A 40 -13.18 27.67 -26.73
C PRO A 40 -14.44 26.88 -27.17
N ALA A 41 -15.18 26.36 -26.20
CA ALA A 41 -16.63 26.12 -26.32
C ALA A 41 -17.30 26.13 -24.94
N GLU A 42 -17.91 27.26 -24.61
CA GLU A 42 -19.19 27.41 -23.88
C GLU A 42 -20.30 26.53 -24.53
N LEU A 43 -21.45 26.13 -23.96
CA LEU A 43 -22.22 26.36 -22.72
C LEU A 43 -23.41 25.34 -22.73
N ALA A 44 -24.15 25.30 -21.61
CA ALA A 44 -25.48 24.70 -21.32
C ALA A 44 -25.40 23.45 -20.43
N ASP A 45 -25.55 23.55 -19.09
CA ASP A 45 -26.68 24.01 -18.27
C ASP A 45 -27.89 23.04 -18.28
N THR A 46 -28.05 22.31 -17.17
CA THR A 46 -29.31 22.27 -16.40
C THR A 46 -29.13 21.42 -15.13
N VAL A 47 -29.30 22.09 -13.98
CA VAL A 47 -29.37 21.52 -12.63
C VAL A 47 -30.80 21.69 -12.13
N PRO A 48 -31.46 20.68 -11.55
CA PRO A 48 -32.60 20.92 -10.68
C PRO A 48 -32.18 21.14 -9.22
N LYS A 49 -32.75 22.22 -8.71
CA LYS A 49 -32.80 22.80 -7.36
C LYS A 49 -33.28 21.81 -6.28
N ALA A 50 -32.67 21.87 -5.10
CA ALA A 50 -33.34 21.58 -3.84
C ALA A 50 -32.86 22.58 -2.78
N ASP A 51 -33.85 23.11 -2.06
CA ASP A 51 -33.82 24.33 -1.26
C ASP A 51 -32.96 24.32 0.00
N GLU A 52 -32.53 25.54 0.31
CA GLU A 52 -31.86 26.01 1.51
C GLU A 52 -32.81 26.04 2.71
N VAL A 53 -32.30 25.67 3.90
CA VAL A 53 -32.68 26.36 5.14
C VAL A 53 -31.46 26.46 6.05
N ALA A 54 -31.07 27.71 6.26
CA ALA A 54 -30.06 28.18 7.18
C ALA A 54 -30.46 27.93 8.65
N ILE A 55 -29.48 27.66 9.51
CA ILE A 55 -29.42 28.24 10.85
C ILE A 55 -27.97 28.60 11.17
N THR A 56 -27.75 29.89 11.34
CA THR A 56 -26.55 30.54 11.87
C THR A 56 -26.52 30.45 13.38
N ASN A 57 -25.33 30.43 13.98
CA ASN A 57 -25.00 31.33 15.10
C ASN A 57 -23.49 31.42 15.31
N SER A 58 -22.96 32.63 15.16
CA SER A 58 -21.67 33.09 15.70
C SER A 58 -21.83 33.41 17.18
N ALA A 59 -20.83 33.08 18.01
CA ALA A 59 -19.99 34.09 18.66
C ALA A 59 -19.04 33.48 19.72
N THR A 60 -17.83 34.00 19.66
CA THR A 60 -16.63 33.87 20.48
C THR A 60 -16.78 33.83 22.00
N SER A 61 -15.87 33.10 22.68
CA SER A 61 -15.09 33.66 23.79
C SER A 61 -13.81 32.87 24.05
N ASP A 62 -12.72 33.62 23.89
CA ASP A 62 -11.39 33.50 24.47
C ASP A 62 -11.37 32.99 25.94
N LYS A 63 -10.46 32.05 26.24
CA LYS A 63 -9.49 32.24 27.32
C LYS A 63 -8.33 31.26 27.28
N THR A 64 -7.16 31.89 27.36
CA THR A 64 -5.84 31.35 27.72
C THR A 64 -5.86 30.68 29.10
N ASP A 65 -5.21 29.51 29.23
CA ASP A 65 -4.40 29.20 30.41
C ASP A 65 -3.15 28.41 30.00
N LYS A 66 -2.01 28.85 30.52
CA LYS A 66 -0.67 28.34 30.32
C LYS A 66 -0.26 27.71 31.65
N GLY A 67 -0.11 26.38 31.69
CA GLY A 67 0.30 25.70 32.91
C GLY A 67 0.93 24.34 32.66
N THR A 68 2.25 24.37 32.42
CA THR A 68 3.24 23.45 33.00
C THR A 68 3.28 21.98 32.54
N VAL A 69 4.40 21.67 31.89
CA VAL A 69 5.08 20.37 31.82
C VAL A 69 5.22 19.71 33.20
N GLU A 70 4.75 18.48 33.34
CA GLU A 70 5.30 17.50 34.29
C GLU A 70 5.09 16.10 33.71
N THR A 71 6.19 15.41 33.52
CA THR A 71 6.31 13.99 33.18
C THR A 71 5.85 13.10 34.34
N ALA A 72 4.97 12.13 34.09
CA ALA A 72 4.97 10.85 34.81
C ALA A 72 4.20 9.78 34.03
N GLN A 73 4.95 8.75 33.64
CA GLN A 73 4.48 7.44 33.18
C GLN A 73 3.87 6.67 34.36
N VAL A 74 3.15 5.59 34.03
CA VAL A 74 2.61 4.48 34.85
C VAL A 74 1.31 4.85 35.58
N ASP A 75 0.19 4.14 35.44
CA ASP A 75 -0.08 2.75 35.16
C ASP A 75 -1.45 2.64 34.47
N ASN A 76 -1.62 1.81 33.44
CA ASN A 76 -2.85 1.02 33.34
C ASN A 76 -2.73 -0.15 32.35
N ALA A 77 -2.85 -1.35 32.94
CA ALA A 77 -3.30 -2.60 32.34
C ALA A 77 -2.45 -3.19 31.20
N GLU A 78 -1.43 -3.96 31.63
CA GLU A 78 -1.36 -5.40 31.35
C GLU A 78 -2.73 -5.94 30.88
N GLN A 79 -2.92 -5.98 29.55
CA GLN A 79 -4.02 -6.71 28.97
C GLN A 79 -3.64 -8.18 29.07
N ALA A 80 -4.08 -8.79 30.17
CA ALA A 80 -3.98 -10.20 30.45
C ALA A 80 -4.21 -11.00 29.15
N ASP A 81 -3.19 -11.78 28.84
CA ASP A 81 -3.11 -12.77 27.77
C ASP A 81 -4.19 -13.84 27.97
N THR A 82 -5.43 -13.48 27.69
CA THR A 82 -6.45 -14.46 27.34
C THR A 82 -6.30 -14.64 25.85
N ALA A 83 -5.78 -15.80 25.46
CA ALA A 83 -5.69 -16.20 24.06
C ALA A 83 -7.03 -15.88 23.37
N PRO A 84 -7.04 -15.05 22.30
CA PRO A 84 -8.26 -14.70 21.61
C PRO A 84 -8.95 -15.99 21.14
N ALA A 85 -10.27 -16.02 21.23
CA ALA A 85 -11.05 -17.12 20.69
C ALA A 85 -10.67 -17.35 19.22
N PRO A 86 -10.59 -18.61 18.77
CA PRO A 86 -10.12 -18.90 17.42
C PRO A 86 -11.09 -18.27 16.40
N VAL A 87 -10.53 -17.42 15.54
CA VAL A 87 -11.23 -16.94 14.35
C VAL A 87 -11.43 -18.13 13.40
N GLN A 88 -12.61 -18.23 12.79
CA GLN A 88 -12.87 -19.26 11.80
C GLN A 88 -12.10 -18.94 10.53
N ALA A 89 -11.30 -19.89 10.05
CA ALA A 89 -10.55 -19.72 8.81
C ALA A 89 -11.48 -19.80 7.60
N LEU A 90 -11.39 -18.82 6.71
CA LEU A 90 -12.04 -18.83 5.39
C LEU A 90 -11.03 -19.26 4.32
N SER A 91 -11.53 -19.60 3.14
CA SER A 91 -10.70 -20.05 2.02
C SER A 91 -9.88 -18.90 1.41
N ILE A 92 -8.79 -19.26 0.71
CA ILE A 92 -8.01 -18.32 -0.10
C ILE A 92 -8.86 -17.66 -1.19
N ALA A 93 -9.87 -18.35 -1.72
CA ALA A 93 -10.78 -17.80 -2.72
C ALA A 93 -11.65 -16.65 -2.15
N GLU A 94 -12.18 -16.83 -0.94
CA GLU A 94 -12.89 -15.77 -0.22
C GLU A 94 -11.94 -14.61 0.13
N GLY A 95 -10.70 -14.93 0.52
CA GLY A 95 -9.64 -13.97 0.72
C GLY A 95 -9.34 -13.12 -0.52
N LYS A 96 -9.24 -13.74 -1.69
CA LYS A 96 -9.07 -13.06 -2.98
C LYS A 96 -10.24 -12.11 -3.27
N ALA A 97 -11.48 -12.55 -3.07
CA ALA A 97 -12.65 -11.72 -3.29
C ALA A 97 -12.63 -10.47 -2.37
N ARG A 98 -12.25 -10.64 -1.11
CA ARG A 98 -12.09 -9.52 -0.18
C ARG A 98 -10.95 -8.58 -0.58
N TYR A 99 -9.82 -9.14 -1.01
CA TYR A 99 -8.70 -8.37 -1.53
C TYR A 99 -9.11 -7.48 -2.71
N GLU A 100 -9.81 -8.04 -3.68
CA GLU A 100 -10.26 -7.32 -4.87
C GLU A 100 -11.25 -6.20 -4.55
N LYS A 101 -12.09 -6.39 -3.54
CA LYS A 101 -13.09 -5.42 -3.10
C LYS A 101 -12.47 -4.18 -2.44
N THR A 102 -11.41 -4.34 -1.64
CA THR A 102 -10.93 -3.24 -0.78
C THR A 102 -9.41 -3.14 -0.70
N CYS A 103 -8.70 -4.26 -0.52
CA CYS A 103 -7.26 -4.23 -0.24
C CYS A 103 -6.42 -3.78 -1.45
N ARG A 104 -6.86 -4.17 -2.66
CA ARG A 104 -6.12 -3.90 -3.91
C ARG A 104 -5.89 -2.41 -4.18
N ILE A 105 -6.80 -1.55 -3.71
CA ILE A 105 -6.76 -0.09 -3.93
C ILE A 105 -5.40 0.48 -3.52
N CYS A 106 -4.84 -0.03 -2.42
CA CYS A 106 -3.51 0.38 -1.97
C CYS A 106 -2.42 -0.63 -2.34
N HIS A 107 -2.70 -1.93 -2.28
CA HIS A 107 -1.68 -2.97 -2.40
C HIS A 107 -1.34 -3.40 -3.83
N ASP A 108 -2.10 -2.99 -4.86
CA ASP A 108 -1.71 -3.23 -6.25
C ASP A 108 -0.52 -2.34 -6.64
N GLN A 109 -0.65 -1.04 -6.38
CA GLN A 109 0.30 -0.02 -6.84
C GLN A 109 1.16 0.57 -5.72
N GLY A 110 0.95 0.15 -4.47
CA GLY A 110 1.70 0.60 -3.31
C GLY A 110 1.36 2.03 -2.90
N LEU A 111 0.07 2.37 -2.93
CA LEU A 111 -0.41 3.67 -2.49
C LEU A 111 -0.10 3.85 -1.00
N LEU A 112 0.29 5.06 -0.59
CA LEU A 112 0.70 5.37 0.79
C LEU A 112 1.81 4.45 1.32
N ASP A 113 2.74 4.05 0.45
CA ASP A 113 3.83 3.12 0.76
C ASP A 113 3.34 1.73 1.19
N ALA A 114 2.14 1.33 0.74
CA ALA A 114 1.63 -0.01 0.97
C ALA A 114 2.53 -1.06 0.27
N PRO A 115 2.78 -2.22 0.90
CA PRO A 115 3.57 -3.28 0.28
C PRO A 115 2.84 -3.84 -0.94
N LYS A 116 3.48 -3.75 -2.11
CA LYS A 116 2.94 -4.30 -3.36
C LYS A 116 3.04 -5.82 -3.35
N LEU A 117 2.07 -6.51 -3.96
CA LEU A 117 2.17 -7.98 -4.12
C LEU A 117 3.36 -8.41 -5.01
N THR A 118 3.89 -7.52 -5.84
CA THR A 118 5.10 -7.82 -6.64
C THR A 118 6.40 -7.67 -5.85
N ALA A 119 6.36 -7.06 -4.66
CA ALA A 119 7.55 -6.74 -3.86
C ALA A 119 7.89 -7.83 -2.85
N LYS A 120 8.29 -9.02 -3.32
CA LYS A 120 8.58 -10.19 -2.43
C LYS A 120 9.58 -9.89 -1.31
N ALA A 121 10.59 -9.05 -1.55
CA ALA A 121 11.58 -8.68 -0.54
C ALA A 121 10.98 -7.86 0.63
N ASP A 122 9.98 -7.03 0.36
CA ASP A 122 9.30 -6.27 1.42
C ASP A 122 8.36 -7.16 2.22
N TRP A 123 7.75 -8.15 1.56
CA TRP A 123 6.93 -9.16 2.21
C TRP A 123 7.73 -10.12 3.08
N ALA A 124 8.95 -10.50 2.69
CA ALA A 124 9.81 -11.35 3.51
C ALA A 124 10.06 -10.74 4.91
N LYS A 125 10.43 -9.46 4.98
CA LYS A 125 10.64 -8.72 6.24
C LYS A 125 9.39 -8.66 7.12
N ARG A 126 8.21 -8.70 6.50
CA ARG A 126 6.91 -8.67 7.18
C ARG A 126 6.56 -10.06 7.69
N LEU A 127 6.81 -11.09 6.90
CA LEU A 127 6.61 -12.49 7.28
C LEU A 127 7.55 -12.94 8.40
N ASP A 128 8.74 -12.34 8.54
CA ASP A 128 9.61 -12.52 9.71
C ASP A 128 8.95 -12.09 11.04
N LYS A 129 7.88 -11.29 10.99
CA LYS A 129 7.09 -10.91 12.17
C LYS A 129 5.98 -11.92 12.51
N GLY A 130 5.79 -12.93 11.67
CA GLY A 130 4.73 -13.94 11.81
C GLY A 130 3.40 -13.52 11.21
N ILE A 131 2.62 -14.52 10.79
CA ILE A 131 1.31 -14.32 10.14
C ILE A 131 0.29 -13.67 11.10
N ASP A 132 0.30 -14.07 12.37
CA ASP A 132 -0.61 -13.55 13.39
C ASP A 132 -0.46 -12.04 13.59
N THR A 133 0.77 -11.53 13.49
CA THR A 133 1.05 -10.09 13.54
C THR A 133 0.41 -9.36 12.36
N LEU A 134 0.50 -9.93 11.15
CA LEU A 134 -0.09 -9.35 9.94
C LEU A 134 -1.61 -9.37 10.00
N HIS A 135 -2.20 -10.46 10.48
CA HIS A 135 -3.63 -10.57 10.75
C HIS A 135 -4.10 -9.48 11.71
N LYS A 136 -3.45 -9.37 12.89
CA LYS A 136 -3.80 -8.37 13.91
C LYS A 136 -3.67 -6.94 13.38
N HIS A 137 -2.56 -6.62 12.70
CA HIS A 137 -2.34 -5.28 12.15
C HIS A 137 -3.33 -4.94 11.04
N SER A 138 -3.74 -5.92 10.24
CA SER A 138 -4.71 -5.69 9.17
C SER A 138 -6.12 -5.50 9.73
N ALA A 139 -6.52 -6.27 10.74
CA ALA A 139 -7.82 -6.11 11.36
C ALA A 139 -7.94 -4.81 12.16
N LYS A 140 -6.93 -4.49 12.98
CA LYS A 140 -6.97 -3.35 13.91
C LYS A 140 -6.40 -2.05 13.34
N GLY A 141 -5.78 -2.12 12.17
CA GLY A 141 -5.02 -1.02 11.58
C GLY A 141 -3.61 -0.92 12.17
N PHE A 142 -2.68 -0.41 11.37
CA PHE A 142 -1.29 -0.20 11.79
C PHE A 142 -0.60 0.84 10.89
N GLY A 143 -0.09 1.91 11.50
CA GLY A 143 0.57 3.00 10.78
C GLY A 143 -0.38 3.66 9.77
N LYS A 144 -0.04 3.61 8.47
CA LYS A 144 -0.87 4.15 7.38
C LYS A 144 -1.96 3.18 6.90
N MET A 145 -1.95 1.92 7.36
CA MET A 145 -2.98 0.94 7.01
C MET A 145 -4.18 1.12 7.94
N PRO A 146 -5.38 1.43 7.40
CA PRO A 146 -6.59 1.56 8.22
C PRO A 146 -7.03 0.20 8.78
N ALA A 147 -7.86 0.23 9.81
CA ALA A 147 -8.53 -0.98 10.31
C ALA A 147 -9.49 -1.52 9.25
N GLN A 148 -9.33 -2.80 8.90
CA GLN A 148 -10.14 -3.42 7.85
C GLN A 148 -11.39 -4.13 8.38
N VAL A 149 -11.44 -4.41 9.68
CA VAL A 149 -12.64 -4.88 10.36
C VAL A 149 -13.58 -3.70 10.55
N THR A 150 -14.82 -3.88 10.13
CA THR A 150 -15.89 -2.91 10.28
C THR A 150 -17.14 -3.63 10.78
N GLY A 151 -18.25 -2.91 11.01
CA GLY A 151 -19.52 -3.55 11.39
C GLY A 151 -20.05 -4.57 10.38
N GLU A 152 -19.57 -4.53 9.14
CA GLU A 152 -19.98 -5.42 8.04
C GLU A 152 -18.89 -6.43 7.63
N VAL A 153 -17.68 -6.30 8.15
CA VAL A 153 -16.51 -7.08 7.73
C VAL A 153 -15.88 -7.74 8.95
N SER A 154 -15.91 -9.06 8.96
CA SER A 154 -15.38 -9.87 10.05
C SER A 154 -13.85 -9.97 10.06
N GLU A 155 -13.27 -10.32 11.22
CA GLU A 155 -11.83 -10.64 11.32
C GLU A 155 -11.44 -11.79 10.37
N ALA A 156 -12.29 -12.81 10.26
CA ALA A 156 -12.08 -13.95 9.38
C ALA A 156 -11.90 -13.56 7.90
N GLU A 157 -12.74 -12.65 7.40
CA GLU A 157 -12.62 -12.12 6.03
C GLU A 157 -11.31 -11.33 5.82
N VAL A 158 -10.93 -10.53 6.82
CA VAL A 158 -9.67 -9.77 6.76
C VAL A 158 -8.48 -10.71 6.77
N TYR A 159 -8.48 -11.75 7.62
CA TYR A 159 -7.36 -12.67 7.75
C TYR A 159 -7.22 -13.51 6.47
N ALA A 160 -8.33 -13.98 5.90
CA ALA A 160 -8.31 -14.65 4.61
C ALA A 160 -7.75 -13.76 3.49
N ALA A 161 -8.05 -12.45 3.49
CA ALA A 161 -7.46 -11.52 2.54
C ALA A 161 -5.94 -11.39 2.72
N VAL A 162 -5.46 -11.35 3.97
CA VAL A 162 -4.03 -11.37 4.27
C VAL A 162 -3.39 -12.68 3.79
N ASP A 163 -4.03 -13.82 4.05
CA ASP A 163 -3.53 -15.14 3.61
C ASP A 163 -3.45 -15.24 2.09
N TYR A 164 -4.46 -14.71 1.38
CA TYR A 164 -4.39 -14.57 -0.06
C TYR A 164 -3.18 -13.73 -0.47
N MET A 165 -3.00 -12.54 0.08
CA MET A 165 -1.87 -11.67 -0.26
C MET A 165 -0.52 -12.35 -0.01
N VAL A 166 -0.39 -13.05 1.12
CA VAL A 166 0.79 -13.83 1.48
C VAL A 166 1.02 -14.97 0.49
N SER A 167 -0.03 -15.68 0.06
CA SER A 167 0.08 -16.74 -0.95
C SER A 167 0.59 -16.23 -2.31
N GLN A 168 0.40 -14.95 -2.64
CA GLN A 168 0.88 -14.36 -3.90
C GLN A 168 2.38 -14.03 -3.86
N VAL A 169 2.99 -13.95 -2.67
CA VAL A 169 4.37 -13.47 -2.48
C VAL A 169 5.33 -14.54 -1.98
N GLN A 170 4.82 -15.68 -1.56
CA GLN A 170 5.63 -16.87 -1.29
C GLN A 170 6.14 -17.54 -2.58
#